data_AF-A0A1G3XVH2-F1
#
_entry.id   AF-A0A1G3XVH2-F1
#
_cell.length_a   1.000
_cell.length_b   1.000
_cell.length_c   1.000
_cell.angle_alpha   90.00
_cell.angle_beta   90.00
_cell.angle_gamma   90.00
#
_symmetry.space_group_name_H-M   'P 1'
#
loop_
_entity.id
_entity.type
_entity.pdbx_description
1 polymer ?
#
loop_
_entity_poly.entity_id
_entity_poly.type
_entity_poly.pdbx_seq_one_letter_code
_entity_poly.pdbx_strand_id
1 'polypeptide(L)'
;MVNRRTFIKAVSGTVGVGVVSLSSLKLVEPVLGQSAEKPSSSSTNFGMVIDVGACVGCRRCVYACIKENNIGRDSNIQWIRVFQMEPGTTDMDSGDLYYEEAPIKGKWYLPTQCMQCKNPPCVDVCPIKATWKDPDGIVVIDYSKCIGCKYCMVACPYWARNFNWKKPEVPAEEVNPIGGTYGLPSVTSPVRPAGVVEKCTFCALRTRRGLHPRCVEVCPVGARHFGDLNDPNSEVSKLIKTKRQVFRLKESLGTEPQIYYVY
;
A
#
# COMPACT_ATOMS: atom_id res chain seq x y z
N MET A 1 9.42 4.68 -46.79
CA MET A 1 10.69 5.35 -47.16
C MET A 1 10.32 6.76 -47.66
N VAL A 2 10.35 7.76 -46.77
CA VAL A 2 9.81 9.12 -47.04
C VAL A 2 10.98 10.08 -47.31
N ASN A 3 10.84 10.87 -48.38
CA ASN A 3 11.92 11.58 -49.09
C ASN A 3 12.29 12.93 -48.41
N ARG A 4 13.59 13.23 -48.42
CA ARG A 4 14.35 14.29 -47.71
C ARG A 4 14.05 15.74 -48.15
N ARG A 5 13.01 15.99 -48.96
CA ARG A 5 12.73 17.32 -49.53
C ARG A 5 11.56 18.06 -48.89
N THR A 6 10.77 17.42 -48.04
CA THR A 6 9.62 18.06 -47.37
C THR A 6 9.98 18.72 -46.03
N PHE A 7 11.21 18.55 -45.54
CA PHE A 7 11.64 19.05 -44.22
C PHE A 7 12.31 20.45 -44.25
N ILE A 8 12.64 20.97 -45.45
CA ILE A 8 13.50 22.19 -45.58
C ILE A 8 12.69 23.50 -45.71
N LYS A 9 11.35 23.46 -45.79
CA LYS A 9 10.55 24.70 -45.96
C LYS A 9 10.04 25.36 -44.67
N ALA A 10 10.33 24.84 -43.48
CA ALA A 10 9.76 25.36 -42.23
C ALA A 10 10.76 26.09 -41.30
N VAL A 11 12.04 26.25 -41.67
CA VAL A 11 13.09 26.74 -40.74
C VAL A 11 13.83 27.99 -41.22
N SER A 12 13.23 28.84 -42.07
CA SER A 12 13.94 30.05 -42.51
C SER A 12 13.04 31.28 -42.67
N GLY A 13 13.16 32.19 -41.69
CA GLY A 13 12.75 33.60 -41.71
C GLY A 13 11.38 33.83 -41.05
N THR A 14 11.20 34.58 -39.97
CA THR A 14 11.92 35.77 -39.50
C THR A 14 11.83 35.90 -37.97
N VAL A 15 12.92 36.39 -37.37
CA VAL A 15 13.05 36.74 -35.96
C VAL A 15 12.13 37.91 -35.62
N GLY A 16 11.04 37.64 -34.91
CA GLY A 16 10.27 38.64 -34.18
C GLY A 16 10.46 38.38 -32.69
N VAL A 17 11.24 39.24 -32.02
CA VAL A 17 11.43 39.22 -30.57
C VAL A 17 10.13 39.67 -29.90
N GLY A 18 9.21 38.74 -29.72
CA GLY A 18 8.07 38.87 -28.82
C GLY A 18 8.42 38.17 -27.53
N VAL A 19 8.76 38.93 -26.50
CA VAL A 19 9.01 38.42 -25.15
C VAL A 19 7.66 38.00 -24.56
N VAL A 20 7.21 36.79 -24.89
CA VAL A 20 6.06 36.19 -24.20
C VAL A 20 6.57 35.70 -22.86
N SER A 21 6.28 36.46 -21.81
CA SER A 21 6.59 36.12 -20.43
C SER A 21 6.08 34.71 -20.12
N LEU A 22 7.01 33.79 -19.87
CA LEU A 22 6.79 32.38 -19.51
C LEU A 22 6.09 32.19 -18.15
N SER A 23 5.55 33.25 -17.54
CA SER A 23 5.09 33.28 -16.16
C SER A 23 3.73 32.62 -15.89
N SER A 24 3.10 31.92 -16.85
CA SER A 24 1.73 31.42 -16.66
C SER A 24 1.50 29.93 -16.96
N LEU A 25 2.54 29.16 -17.31
CA LEU A 25 2.43 27.69 -17.33
C LEU A 25 2.94 27.15 -16.00
N LYS A 26 2.03 27.05 -15.02
CA LYS A 26 2.24 26.19 -13.84
C LYS A 26 2.28 24.74 -14.33
N LEU A 27 3.46 24.29 -14.70
CA LEU A 27 3.77 22.88 -14.85
C LEU A 27 3.51 22.22 -13.50
N VAL A 28 2.55 21.31 -13.49
CA VAL A 28 2.31 20.41 -12.36
C VAL A 28 3.55 19.53 -12.25
N GLU A 29 4.40 19.81 -11.27
CA GLU A 29 5.55 18.95 -10.98
C GLU A 29 5.03 17.56 -10.60
N PRO A 30 5.51 16.48 -11.25
CA PRO A 30 5.16 15.14 -10.83
C PRO A 30 5.79 14.88 -9.46
N VAL A 31 4.99 14.38 -8.51
CA VAL A 31 5.41 13.93 -7.18
C VAL A 31 6.29 12.68 -7.31
N LEU A 32 7.51 12.86 -7.80
CA LEU A 32 8.55 11.85 -7.96
C LEU A 32 9.71 12.23 -7.03
N GLY A 33 9.55 12.02 -5.73
CA GLY A 33 10.64 12.36 -4.81
C GLY A 33 10.38 12.30 -3.31
N GLN A 34 9.29 11.67 -2.84
CA GLN A 34 9.14 11.49 -1.40
C GLN A 34 9.89 10.23 -0.96
N SER A 35 11.10 10.40 -0.41
CA SER A 35 11.80 9.37 0.37
C SER A 35 11.00 9.10 1.64
N ALA A 36 10.90 7.84 2.08
CA ALA A 36 10.39 7.61 3.44
C ALA A 36 11.39 8.15 4.45
N GLU A 37 10.86 8.66 5.55
CA GLU A 37 11.66 9.05 6.71
C GLU A 37 12.52 7.86 7.15
N LYS A 38 13.81 8.10 7.32
CA LYS A 38 14.78 7.06 7.72
C LYS A 38 14.42 6.62 9.15
N PRO A 39 14.27 5.31 9.44
CA PRO A 39 13.83 4.86 10.76
C PRO A 39 14.83 5.32 11.82
N SER A 40 14.37 6.19 12.70
CA SER A 40 15.14 6.78 13.79
C SER A 40 14.95 5.94 15.05
N SER A 41 15.87 5.00 15.28
CA SER A 41 16.10 4.32 16.57
C SER A 41 14.93 3.45 17.10
N SER A 42 15.15 2.78 18.23
CA SER A 42 14.29 1.76 18.86
C SER A 42 12.88 2.23 19.30
N SER A 43 12.45 3.42 18.88
CA SER A 43 11.17 4.05 19.22
C SER A 43 10.23 4.22 18.03
N THR A 44 10.60 3.81 16.82
CA THR A 44 9.72 3.98 15.64
C THR A 44 8.46 3.12 15.74
N ASN A 45 7.30 3.70 15.40
CA ASN A 45 6.04 2.96 15.27
C ASN A 45 5.40 3.29 13.92
N PHE A 46 5.56 2.40 12.93
CA PHE A 46 5.05 2.64 11.59
C PHE A 46 3.52 2.61 11.54
N GLY A 47 2.95 3.63 10.90
CA GLY A 47 1.52 3.71 10.61
C GLY A 47 1.24 4.22 9.21
N MET A 48 -0.04 4.16 8.85
CA MET A 48 -0.54 4.65 7.57
C MET A 48 -1.77 5.51 7.77
N VAL A 49 -1.85 6.63 7.05
CA VAL A 49 -3.08 7.42 6.90
C VAL A 49 -3.60 7.23 5.48
N ILE A 50 -4.89 6.98 5.34
CA ILE A 50 -5.57 6.86 4.06
C ILE A 50 -6.61 7.97 3.96
N ASP A 51 -6.39 8.93 3.07
CA ASP A 51 -7.36 9.96 2.73
C ASP A 51 -8.41 9.39 1.78
N VAL A 52 -9.56 9.01 2.35
CA VAL A 52 -10.69 8.46 1.58
C VAL A 52 -11.51 9.54 0.89
N GLY A 53 -11.33 10.82 1.25
CA GLY A 53 -11.84 11.96 0.50
C GLY A 53 -11.09 12.17 -0.82
N ALA A 54 -9.80 11.84 -0.87
CA ALA A 54 -8.98 11.89 -2.08
C ALA A 54 -9.04 10.60 -2.91
N CYS A 55 -9.41 9.46 -2.32
CA CYS A 55 -9.35 8.16 -3.00
C CYS A 55 -10.36 8.03 -4.15
N VAL A 56 -9.86 7.84 -5.38
CA VAL A 56 -10.68 7.70 -6.60
C VAL A 56 -10.98 6.26 -7.01
N GLY A 57 -10.64 5.26 -6.18
CA GLY A 57 -10.96 3.86 -6.50
C GLY A 57 -10.15 3.22 -7.65
N CYS A 58 -9.08 3.84 -8.14
CA CYS A 58 -8.34 3.36 -9.33
C CYS A 58 -7.58 2.02 -9.16
N ARG A 59 -7.53 1.44 -7.95
CA ARG A 59 -6.86 0.16 -7.63
C ARG A 59 -5.37 0.03 -8.01
N ARG A 60 -4.68 1.11 -8.43
CA ARG A 60 -3.21 1.08 -8.69
C ARG A 60 -2.39 0.56 -7.51
N CYS A 61 -2.80 0.91 -6.29
CA CYS A 61 -2.18 0.41 -5.07
C CYS A 61 -2.25 -1.12 -4.92
N VAL A 62 -3.33 -1.75 -5.41
CA VAL A 62 -3.53 -3.21 -5.39
C VAL A 62 -2.53 -3.89 -6.32
N TYR A 63 -2.52 -3.49 -7.61
CA TYR A 63 -1.65 -4.07 -8.63
C TYR A 63 -0.16 -3.88 -8.29
N ALA A 64 0.21 -2.71 -7.78
CA ALA A 64 1.60 -2.47 -7.38
C ALA A 64 2.02 -3.30 -6.17
N CYS A 65 1.11 -3.56 -5.22
CA CYS A 65 1.38 -4.42 -4.07
C CYS A 65 1.60 -5.89 -4.50
N ILE A 66 0.80 -6.37 -5.45
CA ILE A 66 0.93 -7.70 -6.06
C ILE A 66 2.31 -7.87 -6.70
N LYS A 67 2.77 -6.87 -7.45
CA LYS A 67 4.09 -6.88 -8.08
C LYS A 67 5.24 -6.80 -7.08
N GLU A 68 5.19 -5.82 -6.17
CA GLU A 68 6.28 -5.57 -5.21
C GLU A 68 6.53 -6.76 -4.28
N ASN A 69 5.46 -7.44 -3.85
CA ASN A 69 5.53 -8.47 -2.81
C ASN A 69 5.44 -9.89 -3.37
N ASN A 70 5.65 -10.10 -4.67
CA ASN A 70 5.64 -11.41 -5.32
C ASN A 70 4.37 -12.23 -4.99
N ILE A 71 3.19 -11.60 -5.01
CA ILE A 71 1.91 -12.31 -4.81
C ILE A 71 1.60 -13.13 -6.08
N GLY A 72 1.18 -14.38 -5.93
CA GLY A 72 0.96 -15.27 -7.07
C GLY A 72 -0.06 -14.72 -8.06
N ARG A 73 0.29 -14.67 -9.35
CA ARG A 73 -0.59 -14.20 -10.43
C ARG A 73 -1.77 -15.15 -10.68
N ASP A 74 -1.65 -16.35 -10.16
CA ASP A 74 -2.57 -17.48 -10.28
C ASP A 74 -3.42 -17.71 -9.02
N SER A 75 -3.32 -16.82 -8.02
CA SER A 75 -3.86 -17.02 -6.67
C SER A 75 -5.12 -16.20 -6.34
N ASN A 76 -5.47 -15.20 -7.16
CA ASN A 76 -6.48 -14.17 -6.85
C ASN A 76 -6.25 -13.43 -5.51
N ILE A 77 -5.08 -13.60 -4.87
CA ILE A 77 -4.78 -12.98 -3.59
C ILE A 77 -4.52 -11.49 -3.80
N GLN A 78 -5.15 -10.68 -2.97
CA GLN A 78 -4.91 -9.26 -2.89
C GLN A 78 -4.67 -8.86 -1.43
N TRP A 79 -3.48 -8.36 -1.12
CA TRP A 79 -3.18 -7.84 0.23
C TRP A 79 -3.88 -6.52 0.53
N ILE A 80 -4.23 -5.79 -0.53
CA ILE A 80 -4.96 -4.55 -0.50
C ILE A 80 -6.24 -4.79 -1.30
N ARG A 81 -7.39 -4.49 -0.70
CA ARG A 81 -8.70 -4.52 -1.35
C ARG A 81 -9.26 -3.10 -1.34
N VAL A 82 -9.95 -2.70 -2.39
CA VAL A 82 -10.60 -1.38 -2.45
C VAL A 82 -12.08 -1.62 -2.69
N PHE A 83 -12.90 -1.25 -1.72
CA PHE A 83 -14.35 -1.40 -1.79
C PHE A 83 -14.95 -0.11 -2.32
N GLN A 84 -15.83 -0.19 -3.31
CA GLN A 84 -16.74 0.88 -3.67
C GLN A 84 -17.89 0.87 -2.67
N MET A 85 -18.12 2.00 -2.02
CA MET A 85 -19.01 2.12 -0.86
C MET A 85 -20.13 3.11 -1.13
N GLU A 86 -21.30 2.83 -0.55
CA GLU A 86 -22.34 3.85 -0.35
C GLU A 86 -21.92 4.82 0.77
N PRO A 87 -22.28 6.12 0.67
CA PRO A 87 -22.05 7.07 1.75
C PRO A 87 -22.68 6.62 3.08
N GLY A 88 -21.99 6.91 4.19
CA GLY A 88 -22.53 6.70 5.54
C GLY A 88 -22.30 5.32 6.16
N THR A 89 -21.72 4.37 5.43
CA THR A 89 -21.37 3.04 5.98
C THR A 89 -19.91 2.70 5.76
N THR A 90 -19.22 2.23 6.80
CA THR A 90 -17.88 1.62 6.69
C THR A 90 -17.94 0.09 6.73
N ASP A 91 -19.14 -0.49 6.57
CA ASP A 91 -19.33 -1.92 6.60
C ASP A 91 -18.79 -2.56 5.32
N MET A 92 -17.70 -3.31 5.46
CA MET A 92 -17.00 -3.92 4.33
C MET A 92 -17.86 -4.95 3.60
N ASP A 93 -18.83 -5.56 4.27
CA ASP A 93 -19.69 -6.60 3.68
C ASP A 93 -20.73 -6.00 2.72
N SER A 94 -21.01 -4.70 2.86
CA SER A 94 -21.88 -3.93 1.94
C SER A 94 -21.15 -3.36 0.72
N GLY A 95 -19.81 -3.40 0.71
CA GLY A 95 -18.99 -2.79 -0.34
C GLY A 95 -18.79 -3.68 -1.55
N ASP A 96 -18.76 -3.09 -2.75
CA ASP A 96 -18.44 -3.80 -3.98
C ASP A 96 -16.91 -3.83 -4.23
N LEU A 97 -16.33 -5.02 -4.38
CA LEU A 97 -14.92 -5.23 -4.73
C LEU A 97 -14.67 -5.36 -6.23
N TYR A 98 -15.73 -5.68 -6.98
CA TYR A 98 -15.66 -6.12 -8.37
C TYR A 98 -16.16 -5.05 -9.35
N TYR A 99 -16.43 -3.83 -8.87
CA TYR A 99 -16.77 -2.70 -9.73
C TYR A 99 -15.81 -2.57 -10.91
N GLU A 100 -16.33 -2.23 -12.08
CA GLU A 100 -15.51 -2.06 -13.30
C GLU A 100 -15.02 -0.62 -13.45
N GLU A 101 -15.86 0.34 -13.07
CA GLU A 101 -15.60 1.77 -13.26
C GLU A 101 -15.36 2.50 -11.93
N ALA A 102 -14.37 3.42 -11.94
CA ALA A 102 -14.12 4.37 -10.87
C ALA A 102 -13.33 5.58 -11.41
N PRO A 103 -13.61 6.82 -10.97
CA PRO A 103 -14.55 7.17 -9.90
C PRO A 103 -16.02 7.28 -10.37
N ILE A 104 -16.98 6.92 -9.50
CA ILE A 104 -18.42 7.11 -9.70
C ILE A 104 -18.95 8.19 -8.76
N LYS A 105 -19.74 9.12 -9.28
CA LYS A 105 -20.36 10.20 -8.49
C LYS A 105 -21.29 9.62 -7.42
N GLY A 106 -21.16 10.12 -6.19
CA GLY A 106 -21.98 9.70 -5.05
C GLY A 106 -21.49 8.42 -4.38
N LYS A 107 -20.42 7.80 -4.87
CA LYS A 107 -19.70 6.71 -4.20
C LYS A 107 -18.44 7.25 -3.54
N TRP A 108 -17.96 6.52 -2.55
CA TRP A 108 -16.62 6.71 -2.02
C TRP A 108 -15.90 5.36 -1.98
N TYR A 109 -14.58 5.38 -1.79
CA TYR A 109 -13.77 4.17 -1.88
C TYR A 109 -13.05 3.93 -0.57
N LEU A 110 -13.17 2.69 -0.06
CA LEU A 110 -12.56 2.25 1.18
C LEU A 110 -11.45 1.22 0.89
N PRO A 111 -10.17 1.65 0.80
CA PRO A 111 -9.07 0.71 0.73
C PRO A 111 -8.84 0.03 2.09
N THR A 112 -8.84 -1.29 2.12
CA THR A 112 -8.52 -2.09 3.32
C THR A 112 -7.36 -3.04 3.05
N GLN A 113 -6.62 -3.34 4.10
CA GLN A 113 -5.44 -4.21 4.08
C GLN A 113 -5.14 -4.67 5.52
N CYS A 114 -4.01 -5.34 5.75
CA CYS A 114 -3.60 -5.62 7.12
C CYS A 114 -3.36 -4.30 7.87
N MET A 115 -4.10 -4.12 8.96
CA MET A 115 -4.10 -2.88 9.76
C MET A 115 -2.88 -2.72 10.69
N GLN A 116 -1.97 -3.71 10.71
CA GLN A 116 -0.84 -3.81 11.64
C GLN A 116 -1.22 -3.49 13.10
N CYS A 117 -2.32 -4.08 13.58
CA CYS A 117 -2.91 -3.82 14.89
C CYS A 117 -1.87 -3.80 16.03
N LYS A 118 -1.99 -2.83 16.94
CA LYS A 118 -1.16 -2.78 18.16
C LYS A 118 -1.51 -3.92 19.12
N ASN A 119 -2.78 -4.34 19.16
CA ASN A 119 -3.25 -5.54 19.86
C ASN A 119 -3.71 -6.56 18.81
N PRO A 120 -2.79 -7.32 18.17
CA PRO A 120 -3.11 -8.17 17.03
C PRO A 120 -3.62 -9.56 17.47
N PRO A 121 -4.95 -9.85 17.44
CA PRO A 121 -5.46 -11.16 17.84
C PRO A 121 -4.89 -12.31 16.98
N CYS A 122 -4.53 -12.00 15.73
CA CYS A 122 -3.91 -12.94 14.82
C CYS A 122 -2.51 -13.43 15.25
N VAL A 123 -1.84 -12.71 16.16
CA VAL A 123 -0.58 -13.13 16.79
C VAL A 123 -0.87 -14.10 17.94
N ASP A 124 -1.81 -13.74 18.81
CA ASP A 124 -2.15 -14.50 20.02
C ASP A 124 -2.64 -15.92 19.70
N VAL A 125 -3.35 -16.10 18.59
CA VAL A 125 -3.89 -17.41 18.18
C VAL A 125 -2.90 -18.30 17.44
N CYS A 126 -1.65 -17.87 17.20
CA CYS A 126 -0.68 -18.67 16.45
C CYS A 126 0.00 -19.72 17.36
N PRO A 127 -0.32 -21.02 17.24
CA PRO A 127 0.13 -22.04 18.21
C PRO A 127 1.65 -22.25 18.21
N ILE A 128 2.30 -21.96 17.08
CA ILE A 128 3.73 -22.15 16.87
C ILE A 128 4.51 -20.84 16.80
N LYS A 129 3.86 -19.71 17.10
CA LYS A 129 4.48 -18.37 17.10
C LYS A 129 5.19 -18.01 15.78
N ALA A 130 4.63 -18.43 14.64
CA ALA A 130 5.11 -18.02 13.31
C ALA A 130 4.84 -16.55 13.00
N THR A 131 4.04 -15.85 13.79
CA THR A 131 3.75 -14.43 13.60
C THR A 131 3.92 -13.70 14.93
N TRP A 132 4.49 -12.50 14.87
CA TRP A 132 4.74 -11.63 16.03
C TRP A 132 4.68 -10.17 15.58
N LYS A 133 4.76 -9.24 16.55
CA LYS A 133 4.87 -7.80 16.29
C LYS A 133 6.32 -7.37 16.52
N ASP A 134 6.95 -6.80 15.51
CA ASP A 134 8.29 -6.24 15.63
C ASP A 134 8.29 -4.92 16.43
N PRO A 135 9.45 -4.47 16.95
CA PRO A 135 9.56 -3.20 17.69
C PRO A 135 9.09 -1.98 16.89
N ASP A 136 9.18 -2.05 15.56
CA ASP A 136 8.73 -0.99 14.63
C ASP A 136 7.20 -0.95 14.43
N GLY A 137 6.45 -1.78 15.15
CA GLY A 137 4.99 -1.88 15.09
C GLY A 137 4.46 -2.81 13.99
N ILE A 138 5.30 -3.28 13.08
CA ILE A 138 4.86 -4.14 11.98
C ILE A 138 4.60 -5.55 12.51
N VAL A 139 3.40 -6.08 12.26
CA VAL A 139 3.13 -7.50 12.47
C VAL A 139 3.79 -8.28 11.34
N VAL A 140 4.60 -9.27 11.64
CA VAL A 140 5.33 -10.08 10.63
C VAL A 140 4.91 -11.54 10.69
N ILE A 141 5.21 -12.28 9.62
CA ILE A 141 5.00 -13.73 9.54
C ILE A 141 6.29 -14.36 9.05
N ASP A 142 6.84 -15.29 9.82
CA ASP A 142 7.87 -16.21 9.35
C ASP A 142 7.21 -17.34 8.56
N TYR A 143 7.35 -17.27 7.24
CA TYR A 143 6.79 -18.25 6.33
C TYR A 143 7.44 -19.63 6.49
N SER A 144 8.69 -19.72 6.96
CA SER A 144 9.37 -21.01 7.18
C SER A 144 8.80 -21.77 8.37
N LYS A 145 8.25 -21.05 9.36
CA LYS A 145 7.61 -21.64 10.53
C LYS A 145 6.13 -21.93 10.29
N CYS A 146 5.45 -21.14 9.46
CA CYS A 146 4.00 -21.22 9.27
C CYS A 146 3.54 -22.63 8.85
N ILE A 147 2.82 -23.32 9.75
CA ILE A 147 2.23 -24.66 9.51
C ILE A 147 0.89 -24.64 8.78
N GLY A 148 0.40 -23.46 8.38
CA GLY A 148 -0.84 -23.37 7.58
C GLY A 148 -2.14 -23.70 8.31
N CYS A 149 -2.21 -23.62 9.64
CA CYS A 149 -3.44 -23.92 10.41
C CYS A 149 -4.57 -22.88 10.28
N LYS A 150 -4.30 -21.72 9.68
CA LYS A 150 -5.28 -20.65 9.33
C LYS A 150 -6.02 -19.99 10.50
N TYR A 151 -5.77 -20.34 11.77
CA TYR A 151 -6.41 -19.67 12.92
C TYR A 151 -6.21 -18.15 12.92
N CYS A 152 -5.03 -17.68 12.51
CA CYS A 152 -4.76 -16.26 12.37
C CYS A 152 -5.66 -15.54 11.34
N MET A 153 -6.18 -16.25 10.34
CA MET A 153 -7.13 -15.70 9.36
C MET A 153 -8.51 -15.52 10.00
N VAL A 154 -8.99 -16.54 10.72
CA VAL A 154 -10.27 -16.51 11.43
C VAL A 154 -10.27 -15.42 12.52
N ALA A 155 -9.16 -15.27 13.23
CA ALA A 155 -9.02 -14.25 14.27
C ALA A 155 -8.89 -12.81 13.73
N CYS A 156 -8.67 -12.62 12.42
CA CYS A 156 -8.47 -11.28 11.86
C CYS A 156 -9.82 -10.63 11.50
N PRO A 157 -10.26 -9.57 12.21
CA PRO A 157 -11.57 -8.95 11.95
C PRO A 157 -11.64 -8.17 10.63
N TYR A 158 -10.52 -8.05 9.92
CA TYR A 158 -10.40 -7.33 8.65
C TYR A 158 -10.23 -8.26 7.44
N TRP A 159 -10.21 -9.59 7.66
CA TRP A 159 -9.98 -10.58 6.60
C TRP A 159 -8.69 -10.30 5.80
N ALA A 160 -7.66 -9.81 6.47
CA ALA A 160 -6.46 -9.27 5.82
C ALA A 160 -5.34 -10.29 5.60
N ARG A 161 -5.56 -11.54 6.00
CA ARG A 161 -4.64 -12.67 5.86
C ARG A 161 -5.15 -13.61 4.79
N ASN A 162 -4.27 -14.04 3.90
CA ASN A 162 -4.56 -14.87 2.74
C ASN A 162 -3.76 -16.17 2.82
N PHE A 163 -4.30 -17.28 2.32
CA PHE A 163 -3.63 -18.58 2.36
C PHE A 163 -3.16 -19.02 0.98
N ASN A 164 -1.91 -19.45 0.88
CA ASN A 164 -1.35 -20.02 -0.33
C ASN A 164 -1.70 -21.50 -0.43
N TRP A 165 -2.72 -21.84 -1.22
CA TRP A 165 -3.12 -23.24 -1.47
C TRP A 165 -2.10 -24.00 -2.31
N LYS A 166 -1.48 -23.30 -3.25
CA LYS A 166 -0.40 -23.78 -4.11
C LYS A 166 0.79 -22.84 -3.99
N LYS A 167 1.94 -23.28 -4.51
CA LYS A 167 3.10 -22.40 -4.63
C LYS A 167 2.72 -21.26 -5.57
N PRO A 168 2.84 -19.98 -5.16
CA PRO A 168 2.52 -18.84 -6.00
C PRO A 168 3.33 -18.86 -7.30
N GLU A 169 2.66 -18.65 -8.42
CA GLU A 169 3.31 -18.46 -9.71
C GLU A 169 3.60 -16.97 -9.92
N VAL A 170 4.88 -16.64 -10.06
CA VAL A 170 5.35 -15.28 -10.35
C VAL A 170 6.30 -15.38 -11.54
N PRO A 171 6.02 -14.68 -12.66
CA PRO A 171 6.90 -14.69 -13.83
C PRO A 171 8.33 -14.30 -13.43
N ALA A 172 9.33 -15.03 -13.92
CA ALA A 172 10.72 -14.90 -13.48
C ALA A 172 11.25 -13.46 -13.65
N GLU A 173 10.84 -12.80 -14.72
CA GLU A 173 11.14 -11.41 -15.06
C GLU A 173 10.47 -10.38 -14.14
N GLU A 174 9.42 -10.76 -13.41
CA GLU A 174 8.71 -9.89 -12.46
C GLU A 174 9.10 -10.14 -11.01
N VAL A 175 9.88 -11.18 -10.72
CA VAL A 175 10.28 -11.52 -9.36
C VAL A 175 11.09 -10.37 -8.79
N ASN A 176 10.55 -9.73 -7.75
CA ASN A 176 11.33 -8.84 -6.92
C ASN A 176 12.27 -9.70 -6.05
N PRO A 177 13.60 -9.62 -6.19
CA PRO A 177 14.53 -10.48 -5.47
C PRO A 177 14.50 -10.27 -3.95
N ILE A 178 13.97 -9.14 -3.49
CA ILE A 178 13.81 -8.82 -2.06
C ILE A 178 12.33 -9.00 -1.64
N GLY A 179 11.42 -9.00 -2.62
CA GLY A 179 10.01 -9.34 -2.44
C GLY A 179 9.87 -10.64 -1.66
N GLY A 180 8.98 -10.68 -0.66
CA GLY A 180 8.75 -11.88 0.15
C GLY A 180 9.79 -12.17 1.25
N THR A 181 10.99 -11.60 1.19
CA THR A 181 11.95 -11.64 2.30
C THR A 181 11.66 -10.47 3.24
N TYR A 182 11.30 -10.74 4.50
CA TYR A 182 11.08 -9.70 5.51
C TYR A 182 12.38 -9.03 6.00
N GLY A 183 13.43 -9.00 5.16
CA GLY A 183 14.81 -8.83 5.64
C GLY A 183 15.22 -9.90 6.66
N LEU A 184 14.45 -10.98 6.76
CA LEU A 184 14.73 -12.10 7.64
C LEU A 184 15.68 -13.05 6.93
N PRO A 185 16.88 -13.32 7.49
CA PRO A 185 17.87 -14.22 6.91
C PRO A 185 17.33 -15.64 6.69
N SER A 186 16.28 -16.03 7.42
CA SER A 186 15.66 -17.36 7.36
C SER A 186 14.74 -17.58 6.16
N VAL A 187 14.36 -16.54 5.43
CA VAL A 187 13.50 -16.68 4.24
C VAL A 187 14.40 -16.78 3.01
N THR A 188 14.74 -18.02 2.64
CA THR A 188 15.65 -18.35 1.54
C THR A 188 15.07 -18.14 0.14
N SER A 189 13.76 -17.82 0.04
CA SER A 189 13.06 -17.66 -1.23
C SER A 189 12.26 -16.36 -1.29
N PRO A 190 12.39 -15.56 -2.37
CA PRO A 190 11.60 -14.35 -2.56
C PRO A 190 10.11 -14.66 -2.84
N VAL A 191 9.80 -15.89 -3.22
CA VAL A 191 8.43 -16.38 -3.41
C VAL A 191 8.09 -17.34 -2.28
N ARG A 192 6.90 -17.18 -1.71
CA ARG A 192 6.45 -17.98 -0.55
C ARG A 192 6.19 -19.43 -0.96
N PRO A 193 6.37 -20.41 -0.04
CA PRO A 193 5.97 -21.79 -0.31
C PRO A 193 4.44 -21.95 -0.32
N ALA A 194 3.98 -23.10 -0.79
CA ALA A 194 2.59 -23.52 -0.58
C ALA A 194 2.33 -23.78 0.92
N GLY A 195 1.07 -23.69 1.35
CA GLY A 195 0.65 -24.05 2.70
C GLY A 195 0.86 -22.97 3.75
N VAL A 196 1.25 -21.75 3.37
CA VAL A 196 1.53 -20.66 4.32
C VAL A 196 0.56 -19.48 4.17
N VAL A 197 0.35 -18.78 5.28
CA VAL A 197 -0.45 -17.56 5.32
C VAL A 197 0.42 -16.34 5.00
N GLU A 198 -0.11 -15.41 4.22
CA GLU A 198 0.50 -14.14 3.84
C GLU A 198 -0.43 -12.95 4.10
N LYS A 199 0.13 -11.74 4.18
CA LYS A 199 -0.61 -10.50 4.44
C LYS A 199 0.21 -9.28 4.05
N CYS A 200 -0.42 -8.10 4.00
CA CYS A 200 0.31 -6.82 3.93
C CYS A 200 1.30 -6.67 5.09
N THR A 201 2.49 -6.17 4.80
CA THR A 201 3.63 -6.05 5.72
C THR A 201 4.14 -4.62 5.82
N PHE A 202 3.32 -3.65 5.38
CA PHE A 202 3.77 -2.28 5.11
C PHE A 202 5.00 -2.20 4.20
N CYS A 203 5.19 -3.20 3.33
CA CYS A 203 6.38 -3.32 2.51
C CYS A 203 7.65 -3.21 3.38
N ALA A 204 7.75 -3.99 4.47
CA ALA A 204 8.91 -3.97 5.37
C ALA A 204 10.27 -4.04 4.64
N LEU A 205 10.32 -4.73 3.50
CA LEU A 205 11.48 -4.80 2.60
C LEU A 205 11.95 -3.43 2.05
N ARG A 206 11.04 -2.45 2.01
CA ARG A 206 11.25 -1.05 1.57
C ARG A 206 11.41 -0.13 2.77
N THR A 207 10.46 -0.15 3.70
CA THR A 207 10.37 0.84 4.78
C THR A 207 11.54 0.79 5.74
N ARG A 208 12.06 -0.40 6.03
CA ARG A 208 13.29 -0.58 6.83
C ARG A 208 14.55 -0.05 6.14
N ARG A 209 14.47 0.28 4.85
CA ARG A 209 15.55 0.89 4.05
C ARG A 209 15.29 2.38 3.78
N GLY A 210 14.30 3.00 4.42
CA GLY A 210 13.94 4.40 4.21
C GLY A 210 13.20 4.67 2.90
N LEU A 211 12.54 3.66 2.33
CA LEU A 211 11.70 3.80 1.13
C LEU A 211 10.22 3.69 1.47
N HIS A 212 9.36 4.42 0.76
CA HIS A 212 7.93 4.35 0.98
C HIS A 212 7.35 3.00 0.57
N PRO A 213 6.26 2.54 1.21
CA PRO A 213 5.53 1.39 0.70
C PRO A 213 5.11 1.62 -0.75
N ARG A 214 5.17 0.58 -1.58
CA ARG A 214 4.89 0.75 -3.01
C ARG A 214 3.48 1.28 -3.27
N CYS A 215 2.51 0.92 -2.42
CA CYS A 215 1.13 1.40 -2.52
C CYS A 215 0.97 2.90 -2.24
N VAL A 216 1.91 3.53 -1.52
CA VAL A 216 1.99 4.98 -1.31
C VAL A 216 2.55 5.64 -2.58
N GLU A 217 3.70 5.18 -3.06
CA GLU A 217 4.39 5.75 -4.23
C GLU A 217 3.54 5.77 -5.50
N VAL A 218 2.75 4.73 -5.75
CA VAL A 218 1.97 4.61 -7.00
C VAL A 218 0.63 5.35 -6.95
N CYS A 219 0.24 5.90 -5.80
CA CYS A 219 -1.07 6.53 -5.65
C CYS A 219 -1.11 7.85 -6.44
N PRO A 220 -1.91 7.96 -7.53
CA PRO A 220 -1.86 9.13 -8.40
C PRO A 220 -2.44 10.39 -7.76
N VAL A 221 -3.24 10.22 -6.70
CA VAL A 221 -3.96 11.27 -5.99
C VAL A 221 -3.40 11.52 -4.59
N GLY A 222 -2.30 10.85 -4.22
CA GLY A 222 -1.69 11.01 -2.90
C GLY A 222 -2.59 10.59 -1.72
N ALA A 223 -3.56 9.69 -1.92
CA ALA A 223 -4.51 9.29 -0.88
C ALA A 223 -3.92 8.39 0.22
N ARG A 224 -2.65 8.01 0.14
CA ARG A 224 -2.00 7.09 1.09
C ARG A 224 -0.72 7.75 1.59
N HIS A 225 -0.58 7.85 2.89
CA HIS A 225 0.56 8.45 3.58
C HIS A 225 1.13 7.46 4.57
N PHE A 226 2.44 7.37 4.68
CA PHE A 226 3.11 6.40 5.55
C PHE A 226 4.24 7.08 6.31
N GLY A 227 4.37 6.76 7.60
CA GLY A 227 5.40 7.37 8.43
C GLY A 227 5.39 6.83 9.85
N ASP A 228 6.18 7.47 10.71
CA ASP A 228 6.26 7.15 12.13
C ASP A 228 5.14 7.86 12.90
N LEU A 229 4.27 7.09 13.56
CA LEU A 229 3.19 7.60 14.41
C LEU A 229 3.72 8.21 15.71
N ASN A 230 4.94 7.86 16.12
CA ASN A 230 5.56 8.42 17.32
C ASN A 230 6.28 9.74 17.03
N ASP A 231 6.62 10.05 15.78
CA ASP A 231 7.15 11.36 15.40
C ASP A 231 5.99 12.35 15.20
N PRO A 232 5.83 13.39 16.05
CA PRO A 232 4.79 14.39 15.87
C PRO A 232 4.95 15.24 14.60
N ASN A 233 6.15 15.24 13.99
CA ASN A 233 6.45 15.97 12.77
C ASN A 233 6.21 15.16 11.50
N SER A 234 5.97 13.85 11.60
CA SER A 234 5.70 13.00 10.44
C SER A 234 4.40 13.43 9.74
N GLU A 235 4.33 13.15 8.44
CA GLU A 235 3.14 13.46 7.63
C GLU A 235 1.88 12.80 8.22
N VAL A 236 1.98 11.54 8.64
CA VAL A 236 0.86 10.78 9.22
C VAL A 236 0.37 11.41 10.52
N SER A 237 1.28 11.81 11.43
CA SER A 237 0.93 12.47 12.69
C SER A 237 0.27 13.82 12.47
N LYS A 238 0.74 14.59 11.49
CA LYS A 238 0.12 15.87 11.11
C LYS A 238 -1.27 15.67 10.53
N LEU A 239 -1.47 14.70 9.64
CA LEU A 239 -2.78 14.43 9.04
C LEU A 239 -3.80 13.99 10.09
N ILE A 240 -3.41 13.13 11.03
CA ILE A 240 -4.27 12.69 12.14
C ILE A 240 -4.70 13.87 13.02
N LYS A 241 -3.82 14.86 13.25
CA LYS A 241 -4.15 16.04 14.08
C LYS A 241 -4.94 17.12 13.35
N THR A 242 -4.75 17.26 12.04
CA THR A 242 -5.25 18.41 11.26
C THR A 242 -6.52 18.11 10.47
N LYS A 243 -6.78 16.84 10.12
CA LYS A 243 -7.98 16.47 9.37
C LYS A 243 -9.22 16.52 10.27
N ARG A 244 -10.32 17.02 9.69
CA ARG A 244 -11.58 17.25 10.41
C ARG A 244 -12.19 15.96 10.92
N GLN A 245 -12.15 14.91 10.10
CA GLN A 245 -12.63 13.60 10.51
C GLN A 245 -11.50 12.57 10.42
N VAL A 246 -11.33 11.83 11.51
CA VAL A 246 -10.38 10.72 11.61
C VAL A 246 -11.12 9.55 12.24
N PHE A 247 -10.96 8.36 11.67
CA PHE A 247 -11.48 7.13 12.25
C PHE A 247 -10.56 5.96 11.95
N ARG A 248 -10.67 4.89 12.74
CA ARG A 248 -10.08 3.58 12.45
C ARG A 248 -11.17 2.56 12.24
N LEU A 249 -10.89 1.52 11.47
CA LEU A 249 -11.90 0.49 11.20
C LEU A 249 -12.11 -0.42 12.40
N LYS A 250 -13.39 -0.65 12.75
CA LYS A 250 -13.84 -1.56 13.81
C LYS A 250 -13.19 -1.25 15.19
N GLU A 251 -13.17 0.01 15.59
CA GLU A 251 -12.54 0.45 16.85
C GLU A 251 -13.07 -0.26 18.10
N SER A 252 -14.36 -0.59 18.09
CA SER A 252 -15.04 -1.30 19.19
C SER A 252 -14.43 -2.66 19.53
N LEU A 253 -13.63 -3.25 18.64
CA LEU A 253 -12.96 -4.54 18.86
C LEU A 253 -11.64 -4.43 19.63
N GLY A 254 -11.16 -3.22 19.95
CA GLY A 254 -9.98 -3.04 20.80
C GLY A 254 -8.64 -3.49 20.19
N THR A 255 -8.59 -3.76 18.88
CA THR A 255 -7.37 -4.20 18.19
C THR A 255 -6.34 -3.08 18.02
N GLU A 256 -6.74 -1.82 18.22
CA GLU A 256 -5.93 -0.61 18.01
C GLU A 256 -5.20 -0.61 16.63
N PRO A 257 -5.95 -0.50 15.51
CA PRO A 257 -5.37 -0.40 14.16
C PRO A 257 -4.33 0.71 14.04
N GLN A 258 -3.25 0.45 13.31
CA GLN A 258 -2.21 1.45 12.97
C GLN A 258 -2.47 2.06 11.57
N ILE A 259 -3.68 1.88 11.05
CA ILE A 259 -4.18 2.55 9.85
C ILE A 259 -5.33 3.46 10.25
N TYR A 260 -5.19 4.73 9.89
CA TYR A 260 -6.17 5.77 10.14
C TYR A 260 -6.78 6.20 8.81
N TYR A 261 -8.07 6.46 8.81
CA TYR A 261 -8.81 6.94 7.66
C TYR A 261 -9.22 8.40 7.91
N VAL A 262 -9.03 9.24 6.91
CA VAL A 262 -9.34 10.68 6.99
C VAL A 262 -10.14 11.13 5.77
N TYR A 263 -10.98 12.15 5.94
CA TYR A 263 -11.72 12.80 4.85
C TYR A 263 -12.15 14.22 5.23
#